data_AF-A0A4Y9ZGL6-F1
#
_entry.id   AF-A0A4Y9ZGL6-F1
#
_cell.length_a   1.000
_cell.length_b   1.000
_cell.length_c   1.000
_cell.angle_alpha   90.00
_cell.angle_beta   90.00
_cell.angle_gamma   90.00
#
_symmetry.space_group_name_H-M   'P 1'
#
loop_
_entity.id
_entity.type
_entity.pdbx_description
1 polymer ?
#
loop_
_entity_poly.entity_id
_entity_poly.type
_entity_poly.pdbx_seq_one_letter_code
_entity_poly.pdbx_strand_id
1 'polypeptide(L)'
;MAETSTTPTILTPGQAQPSEPADKTPCGICHRQFARYTCPRCNLQYCSLTCFRSEKHAQCSEPFYRKELETDIRAAPTEAAEERTRMMGLLKRFEEDTLEDPFADINELEEDEDEDELERRLGGMNLEDASYDQIWGALTPAERERFTKALNDPTSELAQMLLASQEPVAPWWEAPVDFPSEDESSAQGRAPWKKYGRRPELMVIPPSLAQPAGHADEFPLAHNLVAILLAYAYMTRRLGLSPLSSLTPADPDAAETRTTIARLAPFLADKRSKTRFESVQAVVTDVWSRCEP
;
A
#
# COMPACT_ATOMS: atom_id res chain seq x y z
N MET A 1 72.22 3.99 0.66
CA MET A 1 71.37 3.05 -0.12
C MET A 1 70.78 2.08 0.87
N ALA A 2 69.46 2.07 0.99
CA ALA A 2 68.56 1.04 1.52
C ALA A 2 67.39 1.72 2.24
N GLU A 3 66.21 1.50 1.68
CA GLU A 3 64.90 1.98 2.09
C GLU A 3 64.43 1.27 3.37
N THR A 4 63.67 1.96 4.22
CA THR A 4 62.57 1.34 4.96
C THR A 4 61.45 2.35 5.16
N SER A 5 60.37 2.14 4.40
CA SER A 5 59.05 2.70 4.63
C SER A 5 58.48 2.11 5.93
N THR A 6 57.96 2.94 6.83
CA THR A 6 57.10 2.48 7.93
C THR A 6 55.88 3.39 7.98
N THR A 7 54.83 2.93 7.33
CA THR A 7 53.48 3.51 7.32
C THR A 7 52.86 3.52 8.72
N PRO A 8 52.21 4.62 9.16
CA PRO A 8 51.38 4.60 10.36
C PRO A 8 50.07 3.87 10.09
N THR A 9 49.77 2.88 10.92
CA THR A 9 48.53 2.09 10.94
C THR A 9 47.30 3.00 11.06
N ILE A 10 46.42 2.93 10.06
CA ILE A 10 45.10 3.58 10.05
C ILE A 10 44.14 2.75 10.93
N LEU A 11 43.63 3.34 12.01
CA LEU A 11 42.65 2.76 12.92
C LEU A 11 41.23 3.05 12.41
N THR A 12 40.58 2.03 11.86
CA THR A 12 39.15 1.98 11.53
C THR A 12 38.30 2.07 12.80
N PRO A 13 37.17 2.80 12.85
CA PRO A 13 36.35 2.93 14.05
C PRO A 13 35.47 1.69 14.26
N GLY A 14 36.10 0.61 14.69
CA GLY A 14 35.46 -0.66 15.09
C GLY A 14 35.83 -1.11 16.51
N GLN A 15 36.35 -0.22 17.35
CA GLN A 15 36.78 -0.57 18.72
C GLN A 15 36.26 0.43 19.75
N ALA A 16 34.96 0.36 20.04
CA ALA A 16 34.50 0.65 21.40
C ALA A 16 34.71 -0.63 22.21
N GLN A 17 35.65 -0.62 23.16
CA GLN A 17 35.92 -1.78 24.00
C GLN A 17 34.64 -2.20 24.75
N PRO A 18 34.28 -3.50 24.75
CA PRO A 18 33.26 -4.00 25.64
C PRO A 18 33.82 -4.01 27.06
N SER A 19 33.47 -3.00 27.86
CA SER A 19 33.54 -3.15 29.31
C SER A 19 32.48 -4.17 29.71
N GLU A 20 32.86 -5.30 30.30
CA GLU A 20 31.92 -6.12 31.06
C GLU A 20 31.34 -5.29 32.22
N PRO A 21 30.02 -5.36 32.47
CA PRO A 21 29.54 -5.13 33.81
C PRO A 21 28.60 -6.24 34.23
N ALA A 22 28.99 -6.94 35.30
CA ALA A 22 28.05 -7.51 36.24
C ALA A 22 27.35 -6.35 36.98
N ASP A 23 26.41 -5.69 36.31
CA ASP A 23 25.28 -4.98 36.91
C ASP A 23 24.35 -4.52 35.78
N LYS A 24 23.18 -5.16 35.69
CA LYS A 24 22.25 -5.04 34.57
C LYS A 24 21.46 -3.73 34.66
N THR A 25 22.12 -2.60 34.41
CA THR A 25 21.48 -1.28 34.39
C THR A 25 20.64 -1.13 33.12
N PRO A 26 19.36 -0.71 33.20
CA PRO A 26 18.52 -0.50 32.01
C PRO A 26 19.01 0.69 31.20
N CYS A 27 18.84 0.63 29.88
CA CYS A 27 19.17 1.73 28.97
C CYS A 27 18.37 3.00 29.33
N GLY A 28 19.06 4.13 29.50
CA GLY A 28 18.46 5.43 29.84
C GLY A 28 17.70 6.13 28.71
N ILE A 29 17.47 5.46 27.58
CA ILE A 29 16.82 6.02 26.38
C ILE A 29 15.54 5.23 26.05
N CYS A 30 15.68 3.91 25.91
CA CYS A 30 14.56 3.03 25.57
C CYS A 30 13.96 2.33 26.78
N HIS A 31 14.69 2.20 27.90
CA HIS A 31 14.31 1.44 29.11
C HIS A 31 13.86 -0.01 28.86
N ARG A 32 14.05 -0.55 27.64
CA ARG A 32 13.59 -1.88 27.21
C ARG A 32 14.69 -2.94 27.27
N GLN A 33 15.94 -2.52 27.18
CA GLN A 33 17.11 -3.39 27.13
C GLN A 33 18.18 -2.89 28.11
N PHE A 34 19.07 -3.79 28.54
CA PHE A 34 20.22 -3.42 29.36
C PHE A 34 21.21 -2.58 28.56
N ALA A 35 21.82 -1.60 29.22
CA ALA A 35 22.83 -0.78 28.60
C ALA A 35 24.10 -1.59 28.33
N ARG A 36 24.66 -1.41 27.13
CA ARG A 36 25.91 -2.06 26.69
C ARG A 36 27.04 -1.07 26.48
N TYR A 37 26.70 0.21 26.36
CA TYR A 37 27.61 1.28 26.00
C TYR A 37 27.31 2.54 26.82
N THR A 38 28.31 3.38 27.01
CA THR A 38 28.19 4.64 27.76
C THR A 38 28.67 5.80 26.88
N CYS A 39 27.88 6.87 26.78
CA CYS A 39 28.29 8.04 26.01
C CYS A 39 29.41 8.80 26.73
N PRO A 40 30.56 9.09 26.09
CA PRO A 40 31.68 9.77 26.74
C PRO A 40 31.42 11.25 27.06
N ARG A 41 30.34 11.84 26.52
CA ARG A 41 30.02 13.27 26.70
C ARG A 41 29.05 13.53 27.85
N CYS A 42 28.01 12.71 27.96
CA CYS A 42 26.96 12.87 28.97
C CYS A 42 26.91 11.71 29.98
N ASN A 43 27.81 10.74 29.85
CA ASN A 43 27.88 9.51 30.66
C ASN A 43 26.58 8.67 30.66
N LEU A 44 25.72 8.87 29.65
CA LEU A 44 24.45 8.17 29.53
C LEU A 44 24.66 6.75 28.99
N GLN A 45 24.06 5.78 29.69
CA GLN A 45 24.14 4.36 29.38
C GLN A 45 23.05 3.94 28.36
N TYR A 46 23.44 3.35 27.23
CA TYR A 46 22.56 2.99 26.11
C TYR A 46 22.78 1.56 25.58
N CYS A 47 21.77 0.95 24.96
CA CYS A 47 21.83 -0.45 24.52
C CYS A 47 22.42 -0.65 23.11
N SER A 48 22.21 0.29 22.19
CA SER A 48 22.64 0.17 20.78
C SER A 48 22.71 1.53 20.07
N LEU A 49 23.29 1.56 18.87
CA LEU A 49 23.42 2.76 18.03
C LEU A 49 22.08 3.44 17.71
N THR A 50 20.98 2.70 17.67
CA THR A 50 19.64 3.27 17.45
C THR A 50 19.22 4.16 18.62
N CYS A 51 19.57 3.77 19.85
CA CYS A 51 19.36 4.60 21.03
C CYS A 51 20.32 5.80 21.04
N PHE A 52 21.58 5.62 20.63
CA PHE A 52 22.53 6.74 20.50
C PHE A 52 22.06 7.82 19.50
N ARG A 53 21.42 7.41 18.40
CA ARG A 53 20.87 8.29 17.33
C ARG A 53 19.45 8.80 17.58
N SER A 54 18.82 8.42 18.68
CA SER A 54 17.45 8.85 18.98
C SER A 54 17.38 10.35 19.29
N GLU A 55 16.23 10.97 19.07
CA GLU A 55 15.98 12.40 19.40
C GLU A 55 16.29 12.70 20.87
N LYS A 56 16.02 11.74 21.77
CA LYS A 56 16.33 11.83 23.21
C LYS A 56 17.83 11.98 23.51
N HIS A 57 18.70 11.67 22.54
CA HIS A 57 20.15 11.79 22.63
C HIS A 57 20.74 12.56 21.41
N ALA A 58 19.97 13.44 20.78
CA ALA A 58 20.40 14.24 19.63
C ALA A 58 21.54 15.22 19.97
N GLN A 59 21.47 15.85 21.15
CA GLN A 59 22.45 16.86 21.60
C GLN A 59 23.91 16.38 21.64
N CYS A 60 24.12 15.07 21.85
CA CYS A 60 25.46 14.48 21.89
C CYS A 60 25.84 13.74 20.60
N SER A 61 24.86 13.22 19.85
CA SER A 61 25.08 12.41 18.64
C SER A 61 25.28 13.25 17.38
N GLU A 62 24.49 14.29 17.15
CA GLU A 62 24.61 15.19 16.00
C GLU A 62 26.00 15.84 15.85
N PRO A 63 26.59 16.49 16.87
CA PRO A 63 27.91 17.10 16.76
C PRO A 63 29.04 16.08 16.56
N PHE A 64 28.87 14.84 17.02
CA PHE A 64 29.82 13.77 16.77
C PHE A 64 29.80 13.38 15.28
N TYR A 65 28.61 13.16 14.71
CA TYR A 65 28.47 12.86 13.28
C TYR A 65 28.89 14.01 12.38
N ARG A 66 28.53 15.25 12.71
CA ARG A 66 28.95 16.43 11.95
C ARG A 66 30.47 16.53 11.89
N LYS A 67 31.15 16.32 13.02
CA LYS A 67 32.61 16.40 13.07
C LYS A 67 33.27 15.29 12.25
N GLU A 68 32.76 14.06 12.33
CA GLU A 68 33.29 12.93 11.56
C GLU A 68 33.09 13.12 10.04
N LEU A 69 31.92 13.60 9.63
CA LEU A 69 31.64 13.93 8.23
C LEU A 69 32.49 15.09 7.73
N GLU A 70 32.69 16.14 8.53
CA GLU A 70 33.59 17.25 8.16
C GLU A 70 35.05 16.80 8.03
N THR A 71 35.50 15.85 8.85
CA THR A 71 36.85 15.29 8.72
C THR A 71 36.97 14.38 7.50
N ASP A 72 35.96 13.56 7.20
CA ASP A 72 35.95 12.70 6.02
C ASP A 72 35.92 13.51 4.72
N ILE A 73 35.10 14.57 4.68
CA ILE A 73 35.01 15.47 3.51
C ILE A 73 36.31 16.25 3.32
N ARG A 74 36.99 16.65 4.41
CA ARG A 74 38.31 17.34 4.33
C ARG A 74 39.47 16.39 4.04
N ALA A 75 39.34 15.11 4.36
CA ALA A 75 40.34 14.08 4.08
C ALA A 75 40.23 13.51 2.66
N ALA A 76 39.12 13.77 1.95
CA ALA A 76 38.99 13.44 0.53
C ALA A 76 39.90 14.36 -0.33
N PRO A 77 40.82 13.81 -1.15
CA PRO A 77 41.77 14.60 -1.91
C PRO A 77 41.09 15.46 -3.00
N THR A 78 41.64 16.65 -3.20
CA THR A 78 41.20 17.74 -4.10
C THR A 78 41.24 17.44 -5.61
N GLU A 79 41.42 16.19 -6.03
CA GLU A 79 41.37 15.81 -7.46
C GLU A 79 39.94 15.88 -8.04
N ALA A 80 38.92 15.87 -7.18
CA ALA A 80 37.52 15.90 -7.59
C ALA A 80 37.07 17.22 -8.25
N ALA A 81 37.77 18.35 -8.06
CA ALA A 81 37.33 19.63 -8.62
C ALA A 81 37.67 19.75 -10.12
N GLU A 82 38.87 19.36 -10.53
CA GLU A 82 39.29 19.35 -11.93
C GLU A 82 38.60 18.23 -12.72
N GLU A 83 38.47 17.05 -12.12
CA GLU A 83 37.74 15.94 -12.72
C GLU A 83 36.24 16.24 -12.88
N ARG A 84 35.61 16.90 -11.90
CA ARG A 84 34.22 17.38 -12.01
C ARG A 84 34.08 18.43 -13.11
N THR A 85 35.03 19.34 -13.25
CA THR A 85 35.00 20.36 -14.32
C THR A 85 35.17 19.69 -15.70
N ARG A 86 36.01 18.66 -15.79
CA ARG A 86 36.20 17.87 -17.01
C ARG A 86 34.95 17.05 -17.36
N MET A 87 34.30 16.44 -16.37
CA MET A 87 33.06 15.70 -16.51
C MET A 87 31.92 16.61 -16.96
N MET A 88 31.77 17.78 -16.33
CA MET A 88 30.80 18.80 -16.75
C MET A 88 31.08 19.30 -18.17
N GLY A 89 32.36 19.44 -18.54
CA GLY A 89 32.76 19.81 -19.90
C GLY A 89 32.51 18.72 -20.94
N LEU A 90 32.46 17.44 -20.58
CA LEU A 90 32.04 16.35 -21.48
C LEU A 90 30.52 16.31 -21.63
N LEU A 91 29.79 16.44 -20.52
CA LEU A 91 28.31 16.52 -20.51
C LEU A 91 27.81 17.67 -21.40
N LYS A 92 28.41 18.86 -21.26
CA LYS A 92 28.02 20.02 -22.07
C LYS A 92 28.25 19.81 -23.57
N ARG A 93 29.35 19.14 -23.94
CA ARG A 93 29.64 18.82 -25.35
C ARG A 93 28.66 17.80 -25.92
N PHE A 94 28.28 16.82 -25.11
CA PHE A 94 27.27 15.84 -25.50
C PHE A 94 25.90 16.50 -25.70
N GLU A 95 25.53 17.44 -24.82
CA GLU A 95 24.28 18.20 -24.93
C GLU A 95 24.27 19.12 -26.16
N GLU A 96 25.39 19.79 -26.47
CA GLU A 96 25.55 20.58 -27.70
C GLU A 96 25.49 19.70 -28.97
N ASP A 97 26.14 18.53 -28.98
CA ASP A 97 26.08 17.57 -30.10
C ASP A 97 24.66 16.95 -30.27
N THR A 98 23.90 16.80 -29.19
CA THR A 98 22.51 16.29 -29.23
C THR A 98 21.53 17.36 -29.73
N LEU A 99 21.81 18.65 -29.45
CA LEU A 99 21.01 19.79 -29.93
C LEU A 99 21.27 20.14 -31.41
N GLU A 100 22.43 19.76 -31.97
CA GLU A 100 22.78 19.97 -33.38
C GLU A 100 22.26 18.86 -34.33
N ASP A 101 21.70 17.77 -33.81
CA ASP A 101 21.02 16.74 -34.62
C ASP A 101 19.57 17.17 -34.95
N PRO A 102 19.21 17.42 -36.23
CA PRO A 102 17.84 17.81 -36.62
C PRO A 102 16.75 16.76 -36.34
N PHE A 103 17.12 15.59 -35.78
CA PHE A 103 16.21 14.49 -35.44
C PHE A 103 15.93 14.37 -33.92
N ALA A 104 16.54 15.19 -33.06
CA ALA A 104 16.30 15.15 -31.61
C ALA A 104 14.89 15.64 -31.20
N ASP A 105 14.17 16.31 -32.09
CA ASP A 105 12.80 16.83 -31.88
C ASP A 105 11.71 15.78 -32.18
N ILE A 106 12.08 14.55 -32.59
CA ILE A 106 11.12 13.49 -32.96
C ILE A 106 10.78 12.57 -31.78
N ASN A 107 11.62 12.55 -30.73
CA ASN A 107 11.43 11.63 -29.61
C ASN A 107 10.55 12.19 -28.47
N GLU A 108 10.12 13.45 -28.54
CA GLU A 108 9.14 14.06 -27.62
C GLU A 108 7.74 14.22 -28.24
N LEU A 109 7.53 13.84 -29.52
CA LEU A 109 6.26 14.03 -30.23
C LEU A 109 5.49 12.73 -30.55
N GLU A 110 6.04 11.55 -30.28
CA GLU A 110 5.36 10.28 -30.62
C GLU A 110 4.54 9.67 -29.46
N GLU A 111 4.60 10.19 -28.23
CA GLU A 111 3.82 9.63 -27.11
C GLU A 111 2.50 10.37 -26.79
N ASP A 112 2.27 11.57 -27.35
CA ASP A 112 1.13 12.43 -26.97
C ASP A 112 -0.02 12.48 -28.01
N GLU A 113 0.22 12.22 -29.30
CA GLU A 113 -0.84 12.35 -30.34
C GLU A 113 -1.98 11.33 -30.18
N ASP A 114 -1.67 10.11 -29.70
CA ASP A 114 -2.66 9.05 -29.52
C ASP A 114 -3.53 9.29 -28.26
N GLU A 115 -3.00 9.93 -27.23
CA GLU A 115 -3.69 10.15 -25.95
C GLU A 115 -4.76 11.24 -26.08
N ASP A 116 -4.43 12.31 -26.79
CA ASP A 116 -5.34 13.42 -27.10
C ASP A 116 -6.52 12.99 -28.00
N GLU A 117 -6.29 12.07 -28.96
CA GLU A 117 -7.33 11.55 -29.83
C GLU A 117 -8.32 10.64 -29.07
N LEU A 118 -7.82 9.88 -28.10
CA LEU A 118 -8.64 9.02 -27.25
C LEU A 118 -9.53 9.86 -26.31
N GLU A 119 -8.99 10.90 -25.68
CA GLU A 119 -9.75 11.82 -24.83
C GLU A 119 -10.89 12.49 -25.63
N ARG A 120 -10.61 12.91 -26.86
CA ARG A 120 -11.62 13.50 -27.76
C ARG A 120 -12.74 12.53 -28.13
N ARG A 121 -12.43 11.24 -28.30
CA ARG A 121 -13.41 10.20 -28.64
C ARG A 121 -14.24 9.76 -27.44
N LEU A 122 -13.66 9.71 -26.25
CA LEU A 122 -14.33 9.32 -25.01
C LEU A 122 -15.05 10.48 -24.31
N GLY A 123 -14.65 11.73 -24.53
CA GLY A 123 -15.23 12.90 -23.88
C GLY A 123 -16.73 13.12 -24.15
N GLY A 124 -17.30 12.46 -25.16
CA GLY A 124 -18.74 12.48 -25.45
C GLY A 124 -19.55 11.31 -24.87
N MET A 125 -18.91 10.35 -24.20
CA MET A 125 -19.58 9.14 -23.70
C MET A 125 -19.70 9.16 -22.17
N ASN A 126 -20.91 8.89 -21.67
CA ASN A 126 -21.14 8.66 -20.24
C ASN A 126 -20.66 7.25 -19.88
N LEU A 127 -19.48 7.16 -19.27
CA LEU A 127 -18.84 5.90 -18.87
C LEU A 127 -19.62 5.11 -17.80
N GLU A 128 -20.57 5.74 -17.11
CA GLU A 128 -21.38 5.12 -16.06
C GLU A 128 -22.58 4.32 -16.62
N ASP A 129 -23.07 4.68 -17.81
CA ASP A 129 -24.24 4.04 -18.45
C ASP A 129 -23.89 3.27 -19.74
N ALA A 130 -22.67 3.42 -20.24
CA ALA A 130 -22.23 2.80 -21.49
C ALA A 130 -22.01 1.29 -21.34
N SER A 131 -22.47 0.51 -22.32
CA SER A 131 -22.24 -0.94 -22.33
C SER A 131 -20.78 -1.27 -22.67
N TYR A 132 -20.32 -2.44 -22.20
CA TYR A 132 -18.96 -2.95 -22.48
C TYR A 132 -18.58 -2.86 -23.97
N ASP A 133 -19.48 -3.27 -24.86
CA ASP A 133 -19.23 -3.28 -26.30
C ASP A 133 -19.10 -1.88 -26.91
N GLN A 134 -19.77 -0.88 -26.34
CA GLN A 134 -19.70 0.51 -26.80
C GLN A 134 -18.35 1.14 -26.43
N ILE A 135 -17.90 0.91 -25.19
CA ILE A 135 -16.59 1.37 -24.73
C ILE A 135 -15.49 0.66 -25.52
N TRP A 136 -15.57 -0.67 -25.65
CA TRP A 136 -14.59 -1.45 -26.41
C TRP A 136 -14.55 -1.03 -27.89
N GLY A 137 -15.72 -0.80 -28.50
CA GLY A 137 -15.87 -0.34 -29.88
C GLY A 137 -15.20 1.01 -30.16
N ALA A 138 -15.15 1.90 -29.15
CA ALA A 138 -14.57 3.22 -29.25
C ALA A 138 -13.04 3.25 -29.18
N LEU A 139 -12.36 2.15 -28.82
CA LEU A 139 -10.89 2.06 -28.81
C LEU A 139 -10.33 1.61 -30.18
N THR A 140 -9.14 2.06 -30.54
CA THR A 140 -8.40 1.55 -31.72
C THR A 140 -7.90 0.12 -31.51
N PRO A 141 -7.60 -0.64 -32.60
CA PRO A 141 -7.02 -1.98 -32.47
C PRO A 141 -5.69 -2.00 -31.71
N ALA A 142 -4.86 -0.96 -31.86
CA ALA A 142 -3.56 -0.84 -31.17
C ALA A 142 -3.74 -0.60 -29.66
N GLU A 143 -4.68 0.26 -29.25
CA GLU A 143 -5.02 0.49 -27.83
C GLU A 143 -5.56 -0.78 -27.17
N ARG A 144 -6.41 -1.54 -27.88
CA ARG A 144 -6.95 -2.81 -27.37
C ARG A 144 -5.85 -3.85 -27.14
N GLU A 145 -4.88 -3.93 -28.04
CA GLU A 145 -3.73 -4.84 -27.90
C GLU A 145 -2.84 -4.41 -26.72
N ARG A 146 -2.56 -3.11 -26.59
CA ARG A 146 -1.80 -2.54 -25.45
C ARG A 146 -2.50 -2.84 -24.12
N PHE A 147 -3.81 -2.65 -24.04
CA PHE A 147 -4.63 -2.99 -22.86
C PHE A 147 -4.62 -4.48 -22.56
N THR A 148 -4.81 -5.33 -23.57
CA THR A 148 -4.81 -6.81 -23.40
C THR A 148 -3.44 -7.31 -22.94
N LYS A 149 -2.35 -6.73 -23.45
CA LYS A 149 -0.99 -7.03 -23.02
C LYS A 149 -0.77 -6.64 -21.55
N ALA A 150 -1.26 -5.48 -21.12
CA ALA A 150 -1.20 -5.05 -19.72
C ALA A 150 -2.04 -5.93 -18.79
N LEU A 151 -3.19 -6.44 -19.23
CA LEU A 151 -4.00 -7.38 -18.43
C LEU A 151 -3.34 -8.75 -18.26
N ASN A 152 -2.63 -9.24 -19.28
CA ASN A 152 -1.97 -10.54 -19.23
C ASN A 152 -0.66 -10.51 -18.44
N ASP A 153 0.04 -9.36 -18.43
CA ASP A 153 1.30 -9.17 -17.71
C ASP A 153 1.11 -8.25 -16.49
N PRO A 154 0.77 -8.78 -15.30
CA PRO A 154 0.54 -7.98 -14.10
C PRO A 154 1.80 -7.25 -13.58
N THR A 155 2.99 -7.61 -14.09
CA THR A 155 4.26 -6.95 -13.79
C THR A 155 4.63 -5.87 -14.82
N SER A 156 3.83 -5.66 -15.87
CA SER A 156 4.07 -4.60 -16.85
C SER A 156 4.04 -3.23 -16.18
N GLU A 157 4.87 -2.30 -16.64
CA GLU A 157 4.96 -0.92 -16.12
C GLU A 157 3.60 -0.20 -16.20
N LEU A 158 2.87 -0.38 -17.30
CA LEU A 158 1.53 0.16 -17.46
C LEU A 158 0.54 -0.41 -16.43
N ALA A 159 0.58 -1.72 -16.17
CA ALA A 159 -0.28 -2.36 -15.17
C ALA A 159 0.06 -1.89 -13.75
N GLN A 160 1.36 -1.76 -13.42
CA GLN A 160 1.81 -1.24 -12.13
C GLN A 160 1.42 0.23 -11.95
N MET A 161 1.56 1.06 -12.98
CA MET A 161 1.16 2.46 -12.96
C MET A 161 -0.36 2.60 -12.76
N LEU A 162 -1.17 1.81 -13.46
CA LEU A 162 -2.62 1.79 -13.28
C LEU A 162 -3.02 1.36 -11.86
N LEU A 163 -2.40 0.30 -11.34
CA LEU A 163 -2.64 -0.15 -9.96
C LEU A 163 -2.18 0.86 -8.91
N ALA A 164 -1.07 1.57 -9.15
CA ALA A 164 -0.56 2.60 -8.26
C ALA A 164 -1.40 3.89 -8.32
N SER A 165 -2.01 4.19 -9.47
CA SER A 165 -2.89 5.35 -9.65
C SER A 165 -4.25 5.18 -8.97
N GLN A 166 -4.67 3.95 -8.68
CA GLN A 166 -5.86 3.70 -7.88
C GLN A 166 -5.58 4.03 -6.41
N GLU A 167 -6.14 5.15 -5.94
CA GLU A 167 -6.22 5.40 -4.50
C GLU A 167 -7.13 4.33 -3.86
N PRO A 168 -6.67 3.63 -2.80
CA PRO A 168 -7.51 2.65 -2.12
C PRO A 168 -8.72 3.36 -1.52
N VAL A 169 -9.92 2.88 -1.85
CA VAL A 169 -11.17 3.35 -1.24
C VAL A 169 -11.11 3.05 0.26
N ALA A 170 -11.11 4.08 1.08
CA ALA A 170 -11.11 3.92 2.52
C ALA A 170 -12.45 3.31 2.99
N PRO A 171 -12.46 2.56 4.10
CA PRO A 171 -13.70 2.01 4.63
C PRO A 171 -14.72 3.11 4.95
N TRP A 172 -16.01 2.85 4.71
CA TRP A 172 -17.08 3.83 4.91
C TRP A 172 -17.19 4.33 6.36
N TRP A 173 -16.77 3.53 7.35
CA TRP A 173 -16.81 3.91 8.76
C TRP A 173 -15.67 4.83 9.19
N GLU A 174 -14.69 5.08 8.32
CA GLU A 174 -13.64 6.10 8.51
C GLU A 174 -14.02 7.44 7.88
N ALA A 175 -15.18 7.52 7.23
CA ALA A 175 -15.70 8.76 6.68
C ALA A 175 -16.05 9.75 7.81
N PRO A 176 -15.67 11.04 7.69
CA PRO A 176 -16.15 12.09 8.57
C PRO A 176 -17.69 12.11 8.61
N VAL A 177 -18.27 12.42 9.75
CA VAL A 177 -19.74 12.40 9.97
C VAL A 177 -20.47 13.38 9.02
N ASP A 178 -19.76 14.40 8.54
CA ASP A 178 -20.24 15.42 7.61
C ASP A 178 -20.03 15.06 6.11
N PHE A 179 -19.59 13.84 5.80
CA PHE A 179 -19.44 13.41 4.41
C PHE A 179 -20.83 13.26 3.77
N PRO A 180 -21.16 14.03 2.72
CA PRO A 180 -22.49 13.99 2.13
C PRO A 180 -22.78 12.58 1.61
N SER A 181 -23.93 12.04 2.02
CA SER A 181 -24.49 10.84 1.39
C SER A 181 -24.71 11.11 -0.10
N GLU A 182 -24.52 10.09 -0.94
CA GLU A 182 -24.68 10.18 -2.40
C GLU A 182 -26.02 10.78 -2.84
N ASP A 183 -27.05 10.75 -1.98
CA ASP A 183 -28.37 11.36 -2.23
C ASP A 183 -28.34 12.90 -2.32
N GLU A 184 -27.34 13.59 -1.76
CA GLU A 184 -27.28 15.07 -1.78
C GLU A 184 -26.20 15.65 -2.72
N SER A 185 -25.26 14.84 -3.21
CA SER A 185 -24.12 15.32 -4.03
C SER A 185 -24.40 15.38 -5.54
N SER A 186 -25.57 14.93 -5.99
CA SER A 186 -25.97 14.92 -7.41
C SER A 186 -26.26 16.31 -7.99
N ALA A 187 -26.08 17.40 -7.23
CA ALA A 187 -26.41 18.76 -7.64
C ALA A 187 -25.24 19.61 -8.15
N GLN A 188 -23.98 19.18 -8.04
CA GLN A 188 -22.84 19.90 -8.63
C GLN A 188 -21.82 18.95 -9.25
N GLY A 189 -21.48 19.22 -10.52
CA GLY A 189 -20.68 18.36 -11.38
C GLY A 189 -19.35 17.89 -10.80
N ARG A 190 -18.95 16.71 -11.29
CA ARG A 190 -17.84 15.84 -10.86
C ARG A 190 -17.99 15.35 -9.42
N ALA A 191 -18.61 14.19 -9.28
CA ALA A 191 -18.48 13.39 -8.08
C ALA A 191 -16.97 13.17 -7.83
N PRO A 192 -16.41 13.67 -6.71
CA PRO A 192 -15.04 13.31 -6.36
C PRO A 192 -15.05 11.79 -6.20
N TRP A 193 -14.12 11.11 -6.87
CA TRP A 193 -13.95 9.66 -6.77
C TRP A 193 -14.18 9.20 -5.33
N LYS A 194 -14.99 8.15 -5.16
CA LYS A 194 -15.55 7.72 -3.88
C LYS A 194 -14.41 7.36 -2.91
N LYS A 195 -13.86 8.36 -2.21
CA LYS A 195 -12.77 8.19 -1.24
C LYS A 195 -13.14 7.22 -0.12
N TYR A 196 -14.44 7.06 0.11
CA TYR A 196 -15.00 6.15 1.09
C TYR A 196 -16.02 5.22 0.44
N GLY A 197 -16.13 3.99 0.94
CA GLY A 197 -17.14 3.04 0.50
C GLY A 197 -18.58 3.52 0.77
N ARG A 198 -19.57 2.87 0.15
CA ARG A 198 -20.99 3.15 0.38
C ARG A 198 -21.39 2.71 1.79
N ARG A 199 -21.95 3.62 2.58
CA ARG A 199 -22.54 3.30 3.89
C ARG A 199 -23.77 2.40 3.69
N PRO A 200 -23.86 1.23 4.34
CA PRO A 200 -25.02 0.36 4.22
C PRO A 200 -26.24 0.99 4.90
N GLU A 201 -27.40 0.86 4.25
CA GLU A 201 -28.69 1.23 4.84
C GLU A 201 -29.00 0.28 6.01
N LEU A 202 -29.23 0.86 7.19
CA LEU A 202 -29.53 0.08 8.38
C LEU A 202 -30.95 -0.48 8.28
N MET A 203 -31.07 -1.82 8.29
CA MET A 203 -32.36 -2.49 8.32
C MET A 203 -33.04 -2.29 9.69
N VAL A 204 -34.32 -1.92 9.67
CA VAL A 204 -35.13 -1.85 10.88
C VAL A 204 -35.44 -3.27 11.35
N ILE A 205 -34.84 -3.67 12.47
CA ILE A 205 -35.11 -4.98 13.09
C ILE A 205 -36.41 -4.89 13.87
N PRO A 206 -37.40 -5.80 13.64
CA PRO A 206 -38.61 -5.85 14.45
C PRO A 206 -38.28 -5.98 15.95
N PRO A 207 -38.99 -5.24 16.84
CA PRO A 207 -38.69 -5.23 18.27
C PRO A 207 -38.85 -6.62 18.94
N SER A 208 -39.61 -7.53 18.31
CA SER A 208 -39.73 -8.93 18.73
C SER A 208 -38.42 -9.73 18.59
N LEU A 209 -37.52 -9.32 17.69
CA LEU A 209 -36.20 -9.93 17.49
C LEU A 209 -35.09 -9.20 18.28
N ALA A 210 -35.37 -8.00 18.78
CA ALA A 210 -34.47 -7.21 19.61
C ALA A 210 -34.57 -7.54 21.11
N GLN A 211 -35.44 -8.49 21.50
CA GLN A 211 -35.50 -8.95 22.88
C GLN A 211 -34.28 -9.83 23.16
N PRO A 212 -33.43 -9.47 24.14
CA PRO A 212 -32.31 -10.32 24.52
C PRO A 212 -32.86 -11.63 25.08
N ALA A 213 -32.69 -12.73 24.34
CA ALA A 213 -32.78 -14.06 24.93
C ALA A 213 -31.75 -14.12 26.07
N GLY A 214 -32.17 -14.61 27.24
CA GLY A 214 -31.47 -14.43 28.51
C GLY A 214 -29.96 -14.72 28.52
N HIS A 215 -29.30 -14.10 29.51
CA HIS A 215 -27.85 -13.95 29.72
C HIS A 215 -27.11 -13.17 28.62
N ALA A 216 -26.93 -11.88 28.88
CA ALA A 216 -26.21 -10.91 28.04
C ALA A 216 -24.71 -11.23 27.78
N ASP A 217 -24.20 -12.32 28.34
CA ASP A 217 -22.77 -12.66 28.32
C ASP A 217 -22.37 -13.65 27.22
N GLU A 218 -23.32 -14.35 26.59
CA GLU A 218 -23.03 -15.29 25.52
C GLU A 218 -23.61 -14.79 24.20
N PHE A 219 -22.75 -14.69 23.17
CA PHE A 219 -23.18 -14.47 21.79
C PHE A 219 -23.24 -15.85 21.08
N PRO A 220 -24.35 -16.61 21.21
CA PRO A 220 -24.39 -18.06 20.92
C PRO A 220 -24.13 -18.41 19.45
N LEU A 221 -24.21 -17.41 18.56
CA LEU A 221 -24.04 -17.55 17.11
C LEU A 221 -22.86 -16.71 16.56
N ALA A 222 -21.94 -16.28 17.42
CA ALA A 222 -20.75 -15.51 17.02
C ALA A 222 -19.98 -16.17 15.87
N HIS A 223 -19.72 -17.47 16.00
CA HIS A 223 -18.97 -18.23 15.00
C HIS A 223 -19.75 -18.43 13.70
N ASN A 224 -21.08 -18.57 13.78
CA ASN A 224 -21.92 -18.58 12.59
C ASN A 224 -21.87 -17.24 11.86
N LEU A 225 -21.83 -16.11 12.58
CA LEU A 225 -21.64 -14.80 11.97
C LEU A 225 -20.27 -14.72 11.25
N VAL A 226 -19.21 -15.25 11.86
CA VAL A 226 -17.89 -15.34 11.19
C VAL A 226 -17.99 -16.14 9.89
N ALA A 227 -18.77 -17.23 9.85
CA ALA A 227 -18.98 -17.99 8.63
C ALA A 227 -19.65 -17.16 7.53
N ILE A 228 -20.65 -16.34 7.89
CA ILE A 228 -21.32 -15.41 6.96
C ILE A 228 -20.33 -14.37 6.46
N LEU A 229 -19.51 -13.78 7.35
CA LEU A 229 -18.51 -12.78 6.98
C LEU A 229 -17.44 -13.34 6.04
N LEU A 230 -16.99 -14.58 6.28
CA LEU A 230 -16.04 -15.26 5.40
C LEU A 230 -16.66 -15.56 4.03
N ALA A 231 -17.91 -16.03 3.99
CA ALA A 231 -18.62 -16.24 2.73
C ALA A 231 -18.81 -14.93 1.95
N TYR A 232 -19.16 -13.84 2.65
CA TYR A 232 -19.26 -12.51 2.07
C TYR A 232 -17.90 -12.05 1.51
N ALA A 233 -16.84 -12.12 2.30
CA ALA A 233 -15.49 -11.72 1.89
C ALA A 233 -14.96 -12.52 0.69
N TYR A 234 -15.23 -13.83 0.66
CA TYR A 234 -14.90 -14.68 -0.48
C TYR A 234 -15.62 -14.22 -1.75
N MET A 235 -16.92 -13.94 -1.67
CA MET A 235 -17.69 -13.48 -2.82
C MET A 235 -17.27 -12.09 -3.29
N THR A 236 -17.03 -11.14 -2.38
CA THR A 236 -16.55 -9.81 -2.75
C THR A 236 -15.19 -9.87 -3.42
N ARG A 237 -14.31 -10.79 -3.00
CA ARG A 237 -13.00 -10.99 -3.63
C ARG A 237 -13.14 -11.68 -5.01
N ARG A 238 -14.02 -12.66 -5.13
CA ARG A 238 -14.21 -13.42 -6.38
C ARG A 238 -14.84 -12.57 -7.48
N LEU A 239 -15.80 -11.73 -7.12
CA LEU A 239 -16.51 -10.87 -8.07
C LEU A 239 -15.87 -9.48 -8.22
N GLY A 240 -14.99 -9.08 -7.30
CA GLY A 240 -14.46 -7.71 -7.26
C GLY A 240 -15.53 -6.65 -6.97
N LEU A 241 -16.69 -7.06 -6.44
CA LEU A 241 -17.85 -6.20 -6.20
C LEU A 241 -18.05 -5.98 -4.70
N SER A 242 -18.22 -4.71 -4.30
CA SER A 242 -18.60 -4.32 -2.95
C SER A 242 -19.46 -3.06 -3.00
N PRO A 243 -20.65 -3.03 -2.37
CA PRO A 243 -21.29 -4.13 -1.63
C PRO A 243 -22.01 -5.13 -2.55
N LEU A 244 -22.20 -6.39 -2.12
CA LEU A 244 -22.98 -7.39 -2.89
C LEU A 244 -24.47 -6.98 -3.10
N SER A 245 -24.95 -5.97 -2.38
CA SER A 245 -26.29 -5.40 -2.55
C SER A 245 -26.44 -4.54 -3.80
N SER A 246 -25.36 -4.21 -4.51
CA SER A 246 -25.44 -3.52 -5.81
C SER A 246 -25.94 -4.42 -6.94
N LEU A 247 -25.89 -5.74 -6.77
CA LEU A 247 -26.31 -6.71 -7.78
C LEU A 247 -27.83 -6.64 -7.99
N THR A 248 -28.23 -6.40 -9.23
CA THR A 248 -29.64 -6.46 -9.61
C THR A 248 -30.05 -7.90 -9.91
N PRO A 249 -31.34 -8.27 -9.76
CA PRO A 249 -31.80 -9.62 -10.07
C PRO A 249 -31.65 -10.03 -11.55
N ALA A 250 -31.38 -9.06 -12.44
CA ALA A 250 -31.15 -9.28 -13.86
C ALA A 250 -29.70 -9.68 -14.16
N ASP A 251 -28.77 -9.44 -13.23
CA ASP A 251 -27.35 -9.74 -13.43
C ASP A 251 -27.10 -11.25 -13.29
N PRO A 252 -26.33 -11.86 -14.22
CA PRO A 252 -25.98 -13.28 -14.14
C PRO A 252 -25.23 -13.58 -12.82
N ASP A 253 -24.42 -12.62 -12.36
CA ASP A 253 -23.63 -12.71 -11.15
C ASP A 253 -24.49 -12.77 -9.88
N ALA A 254 -25.73 -12.27 -9.92
CA ALA A 254 -26.63 -12.30 -8.77
C ALA A 254 -27.10 -13.74 -8.45
N ALA A 255 -27.38 -14.53 -9.49
CA ALA A 255 -27.77 -15.94 -9.34
C ALA A 255 -26.58 -16.79 -8.87
N GLU A 256 -25.40 -16.54 -9.42
CA GLU A 256 -24.16 -17.20 -9.00
C GLU A 256 -23.81 -16.86 -7.55
N THR A 257 -23.96 -15.59 -7.15
CA THR A 257 -23.72 -15.13 -5.77
C THR A 257 -24.62 -15.87 -4.79
N ARG A 258 -25.93 -15.96 -5.06
CA ARG A 258 -26.88 -16.66 -4.19
C ARG A 258 -26.54 -18.13 -4.06
N THR A 259 -26.21 -18.78 -5.17
CA THR A 259 -25.87 -20.21 -5.21
C THR A 259 -24.58 -20.48 -4.44
N THR A 260 -23.57 -19.64 -4.63
CA THR A 260 -22.27 -19.79 -3.97
C THR A 260 -22.36 -19.49 -2.47
N ILE A 261 -23.08 -18.45 -2.06
CA ILE A 261 -23.33 -18.16 -0.64
C ILE A 261 -24.13 -19.30 0.02
N ALA A 262 -25.15 -19.83 -0.65
CA ALA A 262 -25.91 -20.98 -0.15
C ALA A 262 -25.03 -22.24 -0.02
N ARG A 263 -24.01 -22.40 -0.88
CA ARG A 263 -23.04 -23.49 -0.77
C ARG A 263 -22.07 -23.29 0.40
N LEU A 264 -21.51 -22.09 0.54
CA LEU A 264 -20.52 -21.75 1.58
C LEU A 264 -21.14 -21.70 2.99
N ALA A 265 -22.38 -21.22 3.09
CA ALA A 265 -23.13 -21.09 4.34
C ALA A 265 -24.53 -21.77 4.20
N PRO A 266 -24.60 -23.11 4.19
CA PRO A 266 -25.84 -23.85 3.92
C PRO A 266 -26.96 -23.57 4.93
N PHE A 267 -26.60 -23.15 6.14
CA PHE A 267 -27.54 -22.78 7.19
C PHE A 267 -28.35 -21.51 6.89
N LEU A 268 -27.94 -20.70 5.91
CA LEU A 268 -28.73 -19.57 5.43
C LEU A 268 -29.82 -20.00 4.45
N ALA A 269 -29.61 -21.10 3.72
CA ALA A 269 -30.55 -21.60 2.71
C ALA A 269 -31.54 -22.64 3.29
N ASP A 270 -31.06 -23.50 4.20
CA ASP A 270 -31.90 -24.52 4.83
C ASP A 270 -32.58 -24.01 6.11
N LYS A 271 -33.91 -23.86 6.02
CA LYS A 271 -34.78 -23.44 7.13
C LYS A 271 -34.78 -24.41 8.33
N ARG A 272 -34.29 -25.64 8.16
CA ARG A 272 -34.22 -26.67 9.23
C ARG A 272 -32.82 -26.85 9.79
N SER A 273 -31.84 -26.08 9.29
CA SER A 273 -30.46 -26.20 9.76
C SER A 273 -30.35 -25.85 11.25
N LYS A 274 -29.63 -26.68 11.98
CA LYS A 274 -29.28 -26.48 13.40
C LYS A 274 -27.77 -26.38 13.59
N THR A 275 -27.03 -26.06 12.52
CA THR A 275 -25.57 -25.96 12.57
C THR A 275 -25.16 -24.82 13.49
N ARG A 276 -24.40 -25.14 14.53
CA ARG A 276 -23.78 -24.18 15.42
C ARG A 276 -22.28 -24.44 15.42
N PHE A 277 -21.50 -23.41 15.17
CA PHE A 277 -20.05 -23.53 15.25
C PHE A 277 -19.58 -23.18 16.66
N GLU A 278 -18.65 -24.00 17.17
CA GLU A 278 -18.09 -23.87 18.52
C GLU A 278 -16.77 -23.10 18.54
N SER A 279 -16.08 -23.00 17.40
CA SER A 279 -14.79 -22.30 17.29
C SER A 279 -14.59 -21.67 15.90
N VAL A 280 -13.73 -20.66 15.82
CA VAL A 280 -13.35 -20.01 14.55
C VAL A 280 -12.64 -21.00 13.60
N GLN A 281 -11.82 -21.91 14.13
CA GLN A 281 -11.10 -22.90 13.30
C GLN A 281 -12.06 -23.87 12.61
N ALA A 282 -13.12 -24.30 13.30
CA ALA A 282 -14.17 -25.13 12.72
C ALA A 282 -14.89 -24.39 11.57
N VAL A 283 -15.15 -23.10 11.74
CA VAL A 283 -15.74 -22.25 10.69
C VAL A 283 -14.85 -22.17 9.47
N VAL A 284 -13.57 -21.82 9.65
CA VAL A 284 -12.62 -21.68 8.54
C VAL A 284 -12.49 -22.99 7.78
N THR A 285 -12.38 -24.11 8.48
CA THR A 285 -12.26 -25.44 7.86
C THR A 285 -13.50 -25.79 7.05
N ASP A 286 -14.71 -25.57 7.59
CA ASP A 286 -15.96 -25.87 6.89
C ASP A 286 -16.13 -24.98 5.65
N VAL A 287 -15.94 -23.66 5.78
CA VAL A 287 -16.06 -22.72 4.66
C VAL A 287 -15.01 -23.02 3.58
N TRP A 288 -13.76 -23.25 3.98
CA TRP A 288 -12.66 -23.53 3.04
C TRP A 288 -12.87 -24.83 2.27
N SER A 289 -13.42 -25.87 2.92
CA SER A 289 -13.73 -27.15 2.25
C SER A 289 -14.77 -27.02 1.13
N ARG A 290 -15.52 -25.91 1.10
CA ARG A 290 -16.61 -25.63 0.15
C ARG A 290 -16.23 -24.53 -0.85
N CYS A 291 -15.05 -23.95 -0.73
CA CYS A 291 -14.49 -23.03 -1.71
C CYS A 291 -14.05 -23.83 -2.95
N GLU A 292 -14.38 -23.33 -4.14
CA GLU A 292 -13.78 -23.84 -5.37
C GLU A 292 -12.33 -23.31 -5.50
N PRO A 293 -11.42 -24.12 -6.07
CA PRO A 293 -10.04 -23.72 -6.31
C PRO A 293 -9.91 -22.58 -7.34
#